data_AF-A0A6V7W6F4-F1
#
_entry.id   AF-A0A6V7W6F4-F1
#
_cell.length_a   1.000
_cell.length_b   1.000
_cell.length_c   1.000
_cell.angle_alpha   90.00
_cell.angle_beta   90.00
_cell.angle_gamma   90.00
#
_symmetry.space_group_name_H-M   'P 1'
#
loop_
_entity.id
_entity.type
_entity.pdbx_description
1 polymer ?
#
loop_
_entity_poly.entity_id
_entity_poly.type
_entity_poly.pdbx_seq_one_letter_code
_entity_poly.pdbx_strand_id
1 'polypeptide(L)'
;MGFLPSLLSGHEKQHETLIKLLVLTLSSIVAFTVRLFAVIRFESVIHEFDPYFNYRTTKYLTENGYYAFHNWFDAYAWYPLGRIIGGTIYPGLMITSLFIHRILTFLNFTIDIREVCVFLAPLFSSFTVLITFLLTKEVKSEGAGLIQLL
;
A
#
# COMPACT_ATOMS: atom_id res chain seq x y z
N MET A 1 40.28 -14.05 -29.48
CA MET A 1 39.25 -13.47 -30.37
C MET A 1 37.82 -13.49 -29.78
N GLY A 2 37.65 -13.60 -28.45
CA GLY A 2 36.32 -13.72 -27.80
C GLY A 2 35.92 -12.57 -26.86
N PHE A 3 36.70 -11.49 -26.78
CA PHE A 3 36.47 -10.40 -25.81
C PHE A 3 35.39 -9.41 -26.27
N LEU A 4 35.35 -9.08 -27.57
CA LEU A 4 34.38 -8.14 -28.16
C LEU A 4 32.91 -8.60 -28.10
N PRO A 5 32.55 -9.87 -28.37
CA PRO A 5 31.15 -10.32 -28.29
C PRO A 5 30.60 -10.32 -26.86
N SER A 6 31.45 -10.61 -25.86
CA SER A 6 31.04 -10.61 -24.46
C SER A 6 30.73 -9.20 -23.93
N LEU A 7 31.45 -8.20 -24.45
CA LEU A 7 31.28 -6.80 -24.05
C LEU A 7 30.03 -6.17 -24.69
N LEU A 8 29.75 -6.48 -25.96
CA LEU A 8 28.50 -6.10 -26.64
C LEU A 8 27.27 -6.74 -25.99
N SER A 9 27.33 -8.03 -25.66
CA SER A 9 26.24 -8.72 -24.94
C SER A 9 26.00 -8.14 -23.53
N GLY A 10 27.05 -7.65 -22.87
CA GLY A 10 26.93 -6.93 -21.59
C GLY A 10 26.12 -5.64 -21.71
N HIS A 11 26.40 -4.82 -22.73
CA HIS A 11 25.67 -3.58 -22.98
C HIS A 11 24.20 -3.82 -23.34
N GLU A 12 23.87 -4.81 -24.17
CA GLU A 12 22.46 -5.12 -24.53
C GLU A 12 21.61 -5.49 -23.29
N LYS A 13 22.13 -6.36 -22.41
CA LYS A 13 21.45 -6.74 -21.17
C LYS A 13 21.27 -5.57 -20.20
N GLN A 14 22.23 -4.64 -20.17
CA GLN A 14 22.11 -3.41 -19.39
C GLN A 14 20.97 -2.53 -19.90
N HIS A 15 20.85 -2.33 -21.22
CA HIS A 15 19.77 -1.53 -21.81
C HIS A 15 18.40 -2.16 -21.55
N GLU A 16 18.25 -3.47 -21.69
CA GLU A 16 16.98 -4.16 -21.38
C GLU A 16 16.57 -4.00 -19.91
N THR A 17 17.53 -4.12 -19.00
CA THR A 17 17.27 -3.97 -17.56
C THR A 17 16.87 -2.54 -17.23
N LEU A 18 17.51 -1.56 -17.86
CA LEU A 18 17.17 -0.15 -17.71
C LEU A 18 15.75 0.15 -18.18
N ILE A 19 15.36 -0.37 -19.35
CA ILE A 19 14.00 -0.18 -19.90
C ILE A 19 12.97 -0.82 -18.97
N LYS A 20 13.21 -2.04 -18.48
CA LYS A 20 12.32 -2.72 -17.53
C LYS A 20 12.12 -1.91 -16.25
N LEU A 21 13.21 -1.42 -15.67
CA LEU A 21 13.16 -0.57 -14.48
C LEU A 21 12.38 0.72 -14.75
N LEU A 22 12.63 1.38 -15.89
CA LEU A 22 11.95 2.61 -16.25
C LEU A 22 10.45 2.40 -16.39
N VAL A 23 10.01 1.38 -17.15
CA VAL A 23 8.57 1.07 -17.31
C VAL A 23 7.93 0.76 -15.97
N LEU A 24 8.58 -0.05 -15.13
CA LEU A 24 8.05 -0.45 -13.82
C LEU A 24 7.89 0.75 -12.87
N THR A 25 8.89 1.65 -12.84
CA THR A 25 8.82 2.88 -12.05
C THR A 25 7.73 3.83 -12.56
N LEU A 26 7.63 4.01 -13.88
CA LEU A 26 6.61 4.85 -14.49
C LEU A 26 5.21 4.32 -14.22
N SER A 27 4.96 3.03 -14.44
CA SER A 27 3.66 2.38 -14.13
C SER A 27 3.31 2.50 -12.65
N SER A 28 4.29 2.39 -11.75
CA SER A 28 4.07 2.55 -10.29
C SER A 28 3.67 3.98 -9.93
N ILE A 29 4.29 5.00 -10.56
CA ILE A 29 3.95 6.42 -10.38
C ILE A 29 2.56 6.72 -10.94
N VAL A 30 2.23 6.19 -12.12
CA VAL A 30 0.90 6.35 -12.73
C VAL A 30 -0.18 5.71 -11.86
N ALA A 31 0.05 4.48 -11.38
CA ALA A 31 -0.91 3.77 -10.50
C ALA A 31 -1.21 4.52 -9.20
N PHE A 32 -0.20 5.19 -8.64
CA PHE A 32 -0.35 6.08 -7.48
C PHE A 32 -1.15 7.33 -7.84
N THR A 33 -0.72 8.04 -8.89
CA THR A 33 -1.24 9.36 -9.25
C THR A 33 -2.71 9.32 -9.68
N VAL A 34 -3.13 8.30 -10.44
CA VAL A 34 -4.53 8.13 -10.89
C VAL A 34 -5.49 8.05 -9.69
N ARG A 35 -5.06 7.45 -8.57
CA ARG A 35 -5.87 7.31 -7.35
C ARG A 35 -5.91 8.56 -6.48
N LEU A 36 -5.03 9.53 -6.72
CA LEU A 36 -5.02 10.80 -5.98
C LEU A 36 -6.06 11.82 -6.46
N PHE A 37 -6.76 11.54 -7.57
CA PHE A 37 -7.67 12.50 -8.18
C PHE A 37 -8.74 13.04 -7.22
N ALA A 38 -9.33 12.17 -6.38
CA ALA A 38 -10.32 12.58 -5.39
C ALA A 38 -9.71 13.49 -4.30
N VAL A 39 -8.50 13.16 -3.85
CA VAL A 39 -7.78 13.91 -2.80
C VAL A 39 -7.23 15.26 -3.31
N ILE A 40 -6.97 15.40 -4.61
CA ILE A 40 -6.53 16.68 -5.20
C ILE A 40 -7.73 17.60 -5.43
N ARG A 41 -8.88 17.04 -5.83
CA ARG A 41 -10.09 17.82 -6.13
C ARG A 41 -10.88 18.20 -4.89
N PHE A 42 -10.90 17.33 -3.89
CA PHE A 42 -11.60 17.51 -2.62
C PHE A 42 -10.60 17.46 -1.47
N GLU A 43 -11.02 17.66 -0.23
CA GLU A 43 -10.13 17.55 0.92
C GLU A 43 -9.70 16.09 1.19
N SER A 44 -8.58 15.89 1.90
CA SER A 44 -8.10 14.59 2.37
C SER A 44 -9.01 14.03 3.47
N VAL A 45 -10.20 13.60 3.07
CA VAL A 45 -11.21 13.04 3.96
C VAL A 45 -11.50 11.61 3.55
N ILE A 46 -11.85 10.79 4.54
CA ILE A 46 -12.29 9.43 4.32
C ILE A 46 -13.65 9.45 3.62
N HIS A 47 -13.67 8.95 2.39
CA HIS A 47 -14.87 8.83 1.60
C HIS A 47 -15.62 7.54 1.95
N GLU A 48 -16.93 7.56 1.73
CA GLU A 48 -17.87 6.46 2.00
C GLU A 48 -18.05 6.13 3.49
N PHE A 49 -19.09 5.38 3.83
CA PHE A 49 -19.48 5.10 5.22
C PHE A 49 -18.62 4.01 5.87
N ASP A 50 -18.28 2.96 5.13
CA ASP A 50 -17.58 1.78 5.66
C ASP A 50 -16.19 2.09 6.24
N PRO A 51 -15.35 2.92 5.59
CA PRO A 51 -13.99 3.13 6.07
C PRO A 51 -13.90 3.96 7.36
N TYR A 52 -14.97 4.65 7.78
CA TYR A 52 -15.01 5.33 9.08
C TYR A 52 -14.85 4.36 10.25
N PHE A 53 -15.42 3.16 10.15
CA PHE A 53 -15.24 2.12 11.16
C PHE A 53 -13.77 1.68 11.24
N ASN A 54 -13.14 1.46 10.08
CA ASN A 54 -11.73 1.07 10.00
C ASN A 54 -10.83 2.17 10.58
N TYR A 55 -11.08 3.44 10.27
CA TYR A 55 -10.34 4.56 10.82
C TYR A 55 -10.49 4.70 12.34
N ARG A 56 -11.71 4.62 12.88
CA ARG A 56 -11.95 4.65 14.33
C ARG A 56 -11.18 3.54 15.04
N THR A 57 -11.19 2.35 14.46
CA THR A 57 -10.53 1.16 14.98
C THR A 57 -9.00 1.30 14.94
N THR A 58 -8.44 1.84 13.86
CA THR A 58 -7.01 2.19 13.75
C THR A 58 -6.61 3.30 14.73
N LYS A 59 -7.46 4.31 14.92
CA LYS A 59 -7.23 5.37 15.90
C LYS A 59 -7.18 4.80 17.32
N TYR A 60 -8.16 3.98 17.70
CA TYR A 60 -8.18 3.29 19.00
C TYR A 60 -6.93 2.43 19.21
N LEU A 61 -6.52 1.67 18.17
CA LEU A 61 -5.30 0.86 18.19
C LEU A 61 -4.03 1.71 18.40
N THR A 62 -3.97 2.89 17.79
CA THR A 62 -2.83 3.81 17.89
C THR A 62 -2.73 4.43 19.28
N GLU A 63 -3.86 4.80 19.88
CA GLU A 63 -3.92 5.47 21.19
C GLU A 63 -3.77 4.49 22.36
N ASN A 64 -4.39 3.30 22.29
CA ASN A 64 -4.47 2.35 23.42
C ASN A 64 -3.51 1.15 23.28
N GLY A 65 -2.92 0.96 22.10
CA GLY A 65 -2.02 -0.16 21.82
C GLY A 65 -2.73 -1.48 21.51
N TYR A 66 -1.92 -2.48 21.12
CA TYR A 66 -2.42 -3.74 20.56
C TYR A 66 -3.16 -4.64 21.57
N TYR A 67 -2.67 -4.75 22.81
CA TYR A 67 -3.31 -5.61 23.81
C TYR A 67 -4.69 -5.09 24.22
N ALA A 68 -4.84 -3.77 24.39
CA ALA A 68 -6.12 -3.15 24.66
C ALA A 68 -7.07 -3.31 23.47
N PHE A 69 -6.55 -3.17 22.24
CA PHE A 69 -7.31 -3.39 21.02
C PHE A 69 -7.86 -4.81 20.88
N HIS A 70 -7.04 -5.83 21.16
CA HIS A 70 -7.47 -7.23 21.07
C HIS A 70 -8.62 -7.55 22.04
N ASN A 71 -8.63 -6.91 23.21
CA ASN A 71 -9.68 -7.10 24.22
C ASN A 71 -10.75 -5.99 24.16
N TRP A 72 -10.82 -5.23 23.07
CA TRP A 72 -11.68 -4.06 22.99
C TRP A 72 -13.16 -4.45 22.83
N PHE A 73 -13.96 -3.97 23.79
CA PHE A 73 -15.41 -3.98 23.74
C PHE A 73 -15.93 -2.57 23.46
N ASP A 74 -16.71 -2.41 22.38
CA ASP A 74 -17.32 -1.15 22.01
C ASP A 74 -18.77 -1.09 22.45
N ALA A 75 -19.04 -0.31 23.49
CA ALA A 75 -20.39 -0.08 24.01
C ALA A 75 -21.22 0.90 23.15
N TYR A 76 -20.58 1.64 22.23
CA TYR A 76 -21.27 2.63 21.40
C TYR A 76 -21.93 2.03 20.16
N ALA A 77 -21.51 0.83 19.76
CA ALA A 77 -22.11 0.11 18.65
C ALA A 77 -23.22 -0.82 19.16
N TRP A 78 -24.30 -0.99 18.40
CA TRP A 78 -25.38 -1.96 18.71
C TRP A 78 -25.99 -1.80 20.11
N TYR A 79 -26.38 -0.57 20.47
CA TYR A 79 -27.09 -0.34 21.74
C TYR A 79 -28.37 -1.19 21.81
N PRO A 80 -28.66 -1.89 22.92
CA PRO A 80 -27.96 -1.89 24.22
C PRO A 80 -26.89 -2.99 24.40
N LEU A 81 -26.65 -3.84 23.39
CA LEU A 81 -25.80 -5.03 23.50
C LEU A 81 -24.29 -4.72 23.47
N GLY A 82 -23.87 -3.72 22.69
CA GLY A 82 -22.45 -3.51 22.41
C GLY A 82 -21.89 -4.45 21.33
N ARG A 83 -20.60 -4.31 21.00
CA ARG A 83 -19.88 -5.19 20.09
C ARG A 83 -18.47 -5.49 20.59
N ILE A 84 -18.10 -6.76 20.66
CA ILE A 84 -16.70 -7.18 20.86
C ILE A 84 -15.94 -6.95 19.55
N ILE A 85 -15.03 -5.98 19.50
CA ILE A 85 -14.35 -5.63 18.25
C ILE A 85 -13.17 -6.56 18.00
N GLY A 86 -12.30 -6.78 18.98
CA GLY A 86 -11.05 -7.51 18.78
C GLY A 86 -11.21 -8.92 18.19
N GLY A 87 -12.33 -9.60 18.45
CA GLY A 87 -12.64 -10.92 17.91
C GLY A 87 -13.57 -10.96 16.68
N THR A 88 -14.10 -9.81 16.23
CA THR A 88 -15.09 -9.77 15.13
C THR A 88 -14.60 -9.01 13.89
N ILE A 89 -13.31 -8.68 13.83
CA ILE A 89 -12.69 -7.95 12.72
C ILE A 89 -11.37 -8.58 12.31
N TYR A 90 -10.97 -8.36 11.05
CA TYR A 90 -9.63 -8.68 10.59
C TYR A 90 -8.69 -7.50 10.89
N PRO A 91 -7.68 -7.66 11.77
CA PRO A 91 -6.87 -6.53 12.24
C PRO A 91 -5.76 -6.10 11.27
N GLY A 92 -5.59 -6.82 10.15
CA GLY A 92 -4.46 -6.63 9.25
C GLY A 92 -4.34 -5.20 8.71
N LEU A 93 -5.45 -4.58 8.30
CA LEU A 93 -5.47 -3.21 7.79
C LEU A 93 -5.03 -2.22 8.87
N MET A 94 -5.58 -2.33 10.08
CA MET A 94 -5.30 -1.41 11.18
C MET A 94 -3.85 -1.53 11.67
N ILE A 95 -3.33 -2.76 11.78
CA ILE A 95 -1.94 -3.01 12.15
C ILE A 95 -0.98 -2.44 11.10
N THR A 96 -1.31 -2.60 9.81
CA THR A 96 -0.48 -2.09 8.71
C THR A 96 -0.42 -0.56 8.74
N SER A 97 -1.56 0.12 8.93
CA SER A 97 -1.60 1.57 9.10
C SER A 97 -0.80 2.03 10.31
N LEU A 98 -0.94 1.36 11.45
CA LEU A 98 -0.16 1.67 12.66
C LEU A 98 1.35 1.50 12.40
N PHE A 99 1.74 0.42 11.74
CA PHE A 99 3.15 0.14 11.45
C PHE A 99 3.78 1.25 10.60
N ILE A 100 3.11 1.67 9.52
CA ILE A 100 3.55 2.78 8.68
C ILE A 100 3.63 4.08 9.49
N HIS A 101 2.60 4.38 10.30
CA HIS A 101 2.57 5.58 11.13
C HIS A 101 3.72 5.59 12.16
N ARG A 102 4.05 4.46 12.78
CA ARG A 102 5.18 4.35 13.72
C ARG A 102 6.53 4.52 13.02
N ILE A 103 6.71 4.00 11.80
CA ILE A 103 7.92 4.23 11.01
C ILE A 103 8.07 5.72 10.69
N LEU A 104 7.01 6.37 10.23
CA LEU A 104 7.04 7.81 9.91
C LEU A 104 7.35 8.66 11.14
N THR A 105 6.73 8.34 12.27
CA THR A 105 6.99 9.01 13.55
C THR A 105 8.42 8.79 14.03
N PHE A 106 8.97 7.58 13.84
CA PHE A 106 10.38 7.27 14.15
C PHE A 106 11.35 8.10 13.29
N LEU A 107 10.98 8.40 12.05
CA LEU A 107 11.72 9.30 11.15
C LEU A 107 11.49 10.80 11.45
N ASN A 108 10.81 11.14 12.56
CA ASN A 108 10.42 12.49 12.97
C ASN A 108 9.42 13.20 12.05
N PHE A 109 8.68 12.47 11.22
CA PHE A 109 7.54 13.02 10.49
C PHE A 109 6.26 12.85 11.30
N THR A 110 5.80 13.92 11.94
CA THR A 110 4.56 13.93 12.73
C THR A 110 3.35 14.12 11.80
N ILE A 111 2.90 13.01 11.20
CA ILE A 111 1.74 12.96 10.31
C ILE A 111 0.56 12.35 11.07
N ASP A 112 -0.63 12.93 10.94
CA ASP A 112 -1.85 12.37 11.52
C ASP A 112 -2.18 10.97 10.96
N ILE A 113 -2.71 10.10 11.80
CA ILE A 113 -3.12 8.74 11.41
C ILE A 113 -4.17 8.73 10.29
N ARG A 114 -4.95 9.81 10.17
CA ARG A 114 -5.94 9.99 9.08
C ARG A 114 -5.28 10.00 7.72
N GLU A 115 -4.21 10.78 7.57
CA GLU A 115 -3.50 10.90 6.29
C GLU A 115 -2.86 9.56 5.92
N VAL A 116 -2.30 8.85 6.89
CA VAL A 116 -1.77 7.49 6.68
C VAL A 116 -2.86 6.56 6.15
N CYS A 117 -4.07 6.58 6.74
CA CYS A 117 -5.19 5.76 6.27
C CYS A 117 -5.69 6.15 4.87
N VAL A 118 -5.68 7.43 4.50
CA VAL A 118 -6.09 7.90 3.17
C VAL A 118 -5.06 7.49 2.09
N PHE A 119 -3.77 7.67 2.36
CA PHE A 119 -2.70 7.36 1.41
C PHE A 119 -2.28 5.88 1.37
N LEU A 120 -2.81 5.05 2.27
CA LEU A 120 -2.54 3.61 2.28
C LEU A 120 -2.98 2.93 0.98
N ALA A 121 -4.17 3.25 0.45
CA ALA A 121 -4.68 2.61 -0.76
C ALA A 121 -3.83 2.95 -2.02
N PRO A 122 -3.49 4.22 -2.30
CA PRO A 122 -2.53 4.56 -3.35
C PRO A 122 -1.17 3.86 -3.19
N LEU A 123 -0.62 3.81 -1.97
CA LEU A 123 0.68 3.17 -1.70
C LEU A 123 0.66 1.68 -2.06
N PHE A 124 -0.33 0.93 -1.58
CA PHE A 124 -0.45 -0.49 -1.88
C PHE A 124 -0.73 -0.75 -3.35
N SER A 125 -1.44 0.16 -4.04
CA SER A 125 -1.63 0.05 -5.48
C SER A 125 -0.31 0.06 -6.25
N SER A 126 0.67 0.86 -5.83
CA SER A 126 2.01 0.86 -6.47
C SER A 126 2.74 -0.45 -6.22
N PHE A 127 2.62 -1.04 -5.02
CA PHE A 127 3.20 -2.36 -4.76
C PHE A 127 2.52 -3.48 -5.55
N THR A 128 1.22 -3.37 -5.83
CA THR A 128 0.51 -4.35 -6.68
C THR A 128 1.09 -4.40 -8.09
N VAL A 129 1.57 -3.29 -8.65
CA VAL A 129 2.26 -3.25 -9.96
C VAL A 129 3.48 -4.18 -9.93
N LEU A 130 4.32 -4.07 -8.89
CA LEU A 130 5.50 -4.93 -8.72
C LEU A 130 5.13 -6.40 -8.59
N ILE A 131 4.15 -6.73 -7.74
CA ILE A 131 3.73 -8.11 -7.51
C ILE A 131 3.13 -8.73 -8.77
N THR A 132 2.34 -7.97 -9.52
CA THR A 132 1.70 -8.44 -10.76
C THR A 132 2.74 -8.72 -11.82
N PHE A 133 3.74 -7.83 -11.98
CA PHE A 133 4.86 -8.06 -12.88
C PHE A 133 5.62 -9.35 -12.55
N LEU A 134 5.97 -9.55 -11.27
CA LEU A 134 6.67 -10.76 -10.83
C LEU A 134 5.84 -12.02 -11.09
N LEU A 135 4.55 -11.98 -10.80
CA LEU A 135 3.65 -13.10 -11.05
C LEU A 135 3.56 -13.45 -12.54
N THR A 136 3.33 -12.45 -13.41
CA THR A 136 3.22 -12.70 -14.86
C THR A 136 4.54 -13.15 -15.48
N LYS A 137 5.66 -12.65 -14.96
CA LYS A 137 6.99 -13.10 -15.36
C LYS A 137 7.17 -14.61 -15.13
N GLU A 138 6.76 -15.11 -13.96
CA GLU A 138 6.88 -16.55 -13.64
C GLU A 138 5.95 -17.43 -14.47
N VAL A 139 4.77 -16.92 -14.86
CA VAL A 139 3.78 -17.72 -15.60
C VAL A 139 4.12 -17.87 -17.09
N LYS A 140 4.64 -16.83 -17.74
CA LYS A 140 4.83 -16.83 -19.20
C LYS A 140 6.19 -16.31 -19.65
N SER A 141 6.36 -14.99 -19.61
CA SER A 141 7.58 -14.34 -20.10
C SER A 141 7.65 -12.90 -19.61
N GLU A 142 8.86 -12.34 -19.61
CA GLU A 142 9.10 -10.96 -19.16
C GLU A 142 8.35 -9.93 -20.02
N GLY A 143 8.23 -10.16 -21.33
CA GLY A 143 7.47 -9.27 -22.22
C GLY A 143 5.97 -9.24 -21.91
N ALA A 144 5.37 -10.38 -21.55
CA ALA A 144 3.98 -10.43 -21.11
C ALA A 144 3.78 -9.68 -19.79
N GLY A 145 4.76 -9.78 -18.88
CA GLY A 145 4.76 -9.04 -17.62
C GLY A 145 4.77 -7.54 -17.82
N LEU A 146 5.57 -7.01 -18.75
CA LEU A 146 5.60 -5.57 -19.04
C LEU A 146 4.30 -5.05 -19.65
N ILE A 147 3.69 -5.82 -20.56
CA ILE A 147 2.41 -5.44 -21.19
C ILE A 147 1.28 -5.41 -20.15
N GLN A 148 1.30 -6.30 -19.16
CA GLN A 148 0.30 -6.35 -18.09
C GLN A 148 0.30 -5.09 -17.19
N LEU A 149 1.39 -4.31 -17.17
CA LEU A 149 1.54 -3.12 -16.32
C LEU A 149 1.03 -1.82 -16.96
N LEU A 150 0.73 -1.87 -18.26
CA LEU A 150 0.11 -0.79 -19.03
C LEU A 150 -1.41 -0.85 -18.86
#